data_AF-A0A3G6UKS1-F1
#
_entry.id   AF-A0A3G6UKS1-F1
#
_cell.length_a   1.000
_cell.length_b   1.000
_cell.length_c   1.000
_cell.angle_alpha   90.00
_cell.angle_beta   90.00
_cell.angle_gamma   90.00
#
_symmetry.space_group_name_H-M   'P 1'
#
loop_
_entity.id
_entity.type
_entity.pdbx_description
1 polymer ?
#
loop_
_entity_poly.entity_id
_entity_poly.type
_entity_poly.pdbx_seq_one_letter_code
_entity_poly.pdbx_strand_id
1 'polypeptide(L)'
;MKKWISCCLITAVLAGIAEPGAAYAQTHQQEPAYAKWSRIAIMEAKKKYPDAKLLDYLHIGQEDTGTGTVKEKFKLWVRQGTKEFGLYVTVEYDPKTQKVKKIDFKESDR
;
A
#
# COMPACT_ATOMS: atom_id res chain seq x y z
N MET A 1 -49.35 25.80 23.90
CA MET A 1 -49.69 27.08 23.22
C MET A 1 -49.13 28.24 24.03
N LYS A 2 -48.85 29.35 23.33
CA LYS A 2 -48.40 30.67 23.81
C LYS A 2 -46.89 30.86 24.03
N LYS A 3 -46.36 31.65 23.11
CA LYS A 3 -45.02 32.23 23.01
C LYS A 3 -44.95 33.46 23.92
N TRP A 4 -43.78 33.77 24.48
CA TRP A 4 -43.39 35.15 24.71
C TRP A 4 -41.92 35.37 24.38
N ILE A 5 -41.70 36.39 23.57
CA ILE A 5 -40.43 36.92 23.08
C ILE A 5 -40.23 38.27 23.75
N SER A 6 -39.06 38.52 24.36
CA SER A 6 -38.32 39.80 24.35
C SER A 6 -37.18 39.72 25.37
N CYS A 7 -35.91 39.67 24.95
CA CYS A 7 -35.04 40.74 24.40
C CYS A 7 -34.39 41.61 25.50
N CYS A 8 -33.13 41.28 25.81
CA CYS A 8 -32.04 42.16 26.27
C CYS A 8 -30.75 41.37 25.97
N LEU A 9 -30.10 41.57 24.82
CA LEU A 9 -29.00 42.52 24.57
C LEU A 9 -27.72 42.24 25.39
N ILE A 10 -26.60 42.26 24.65
CA ILE A 10 -25.18 42.45 25.09
C ILE A 10 -24.49 41.14 25.52
N THR A 11 -23.40 40.66 24.92
CA THR A 11 -22.52 41.09 23.81
C THR A 11 -21.75 39.85 23.35
N ALA A 12 -21.73 39.58 22.06
CA ALA A 12 -20.83 38.59 21.48
C ALA A 12 -19.41 39.18 21.47
N VAL A 13 -18.56 38.74 22.40
CA VAL A 13 -17.10 38.91 22.25
C VAL A 13 -16.64 37.76 21.37
N LEU A 14 -16.69 37.98 20.05
CA LEU A 14 -15.94 37.16 19.09
C LEU A 14 -14.47 37.57 19.21
N ALA A 15 -13.78 37.02 20.21
CA ALA A 15 -12.33 36.99 20.20
C ALA A 15 -11.92 36.02 19.08
N GLY A 16 -11.63 36.57 17.91
CA GLY A 16 -11.02 35.84 16.80
C GLY A 16 -9.65 35.34 17.22
N ILE A 17 -9.59 34.13 17.77
CA ILE A 17 -8.38 33.33 17.75
C ILE A 17 -8.14 32.95 16.30
N ALA A 18 -7.26 33.72 15.64
CA ALA A 18 -6.66 33.29 14.39
C ALA A 18 -5.79 32.06 14.72
N GLU A 19 -6.37 30.88 14.51
CA GLU A 19 -5.61 29.64 14.61
C GLU A 19 -4.47 29.72 13.58
N PRO A 20 -3.20 29.55 14.00
CA PRO A 20 -2.12 29.44 13.03
C PRO A 20 -2.39 28.17 12.23
N GLY A 21 -2.78 28.36 10.95
CA GLY A 21 -3.00 27.28 10.02
C GLY A 21 -1.76 26.39 10.01
N ALA A 22 -1.89 25.17 10.52
CA ALA A 22 -0.84 24.18 10.51
C ALA A 22 -0.43 23.97 9.04
N ALA A 23 0.70 24.52 8.65
CA ALA A 23 1.33 24.22 7.38
C ALA A 23 1.75 22.74 7.45
N TYR A 24 0.91 21.86 6.92
CA TYR A 24 1.24 20.45 6.75
C TYR A 24 2.45 20.38 5.81
N ALA A 25 3.64 20.19 6.38
CA ALA A 25 4.83 19.91 5.60
C ALA A 25 4.56 18.66 4.77
N GLN A 26 4.46 18.83 3.44
CA GLN A 26 4.36 17.74 2.50
C GLN A 26 5.73 17.05 2.44
N THR A 27 5.95 16.08 3.34
CA THR A 27 7.14 15.22 3.26
C THR A 27 7.02 14.39 1.99
N HIS A 28 7.83 14.69 0.97
CA HIS A 28 8.05 13.80 -0.17
C HIS A 28 8.76 12.54 0.35
N GLN A 29 7.98 11.59 0.85
CA GLN A 29 8.49 10.32 1.32
C GLN A 29 8.96 9.53 0.10
N GLN A 30 10.27 9.32 -0.01
CA GLN A 30 10.84 8.54 -1.10
C GLN A 30 10.25 7.13 -1.07
N GLU A 31 9.84 6.65 -2.24
CA GLU A 31 9.30 5.30 -2.39
C GLU A 31 10.36 4.26 -1.98
N PRO A 32 10.01 3.24 -1.16
CA PRO A 32 10.94 2.16 -0.84
C PRO A 32 11.45 1.44 -2.09
N ALA A 33 12.72 1.05 -2.08
CA ALA A 33 13.36 0.41 -3.23
C ALA A 33 12.62 -0.84 -3.75
N TYR A 34 11.95 -1.59 -2.85
CA TYR A 34 11.21 -2.80 -3.19
C TYR A 34 9.87 -2.55 -3.92
N ALA A 35 9.33 -1.33 -3.85
CA ALA A 35 7.94 -1.06 -4.23
C ALA A 35 7.70 -1.17 -5.74
N LYS A 36 8.72 -0.93 -6.56
CA LYS A 36 8.68 -1.25 -8.00
C LYS A 36 8.40 -2.74 -8.22
N TRP A 37 9.07 -3.60 -7.46
CA TRP A 37 9.00 -5.05 -7.63
C TRP A 37 7.70 -5.62 -7.05
N SER A 38 7.15 -5.01 -6.00
CA SER A 38 5.84 -5.41 -5.47
C SER A 38 4.71 -5.19 -6.49
N ARG A 39 4.74 -4.06 -7.23
CA ARG A 39 3.80 -3.80 -8.33
C ARG A 39 3.88 -4.88 -9.40
N ILE A 40 5.09 -5.29 -9.79
CA ILE A 40 5.31 -6.36 -10.77
C ILE A 40 4.77 -7.69 -10.23
N ALA A 41 5.08 -8.04 -8.99
CA ALA A 41 4.57 -9.26 -8.34
C ALA A 41 3.04 -9.32 -8.33
N ILE A 42 2.38 -8.21 -7.97
CA ILE A 42 0.91 -8.12 -7.95
C ILE A 42 0.31 -8.23 -9.36
N MET A 43 0.89 -7.53 -10.35
CA MET A 43 0.42 -7.58 -11.73
C MET A 43 0.52 -9.00 -12.30
N GLU A 44 1.63 -9.67 -12.08
CA GLU A 44 1.87 -11.02 -12.60
C GLU A 44 1.03 -12.07 -11.85
N ALA A 45 0.81 -11.89 -10.55
CA ALA A 45 -0.17 -12.69 -9.80
C ALA A 45 -1.59 -12.53 -10.36
N LYS A 46 -2.02 -11.30 -10.68
CA LYS A 46 -3.33 -11.05 -11.31
C LYS A 46 -3.45 -11.69 -12.70
N LYS A 47 -2.37 -11.71 -13.49
CA LYS A 47 -2.37 -12.42 -14.78
C LYS A 47 -2.53 -13.93 -14.60
N LYS A 48 -1.87 -14.51 -13.59
CA LYS A 48 -1.93 -15.95 -13.30
C LYS A 48 -3.26 -16.37 -12.67
N TYR A 49 -3.86 -15.51 -11.85
CA TYR A 49 -5.11 -15.72 -11.16
C TYR A 49 -6.11 -14.57 -11.45
N PRO A 50 -6.66 -14.50 -12.68
CA PRO A 50 -7.47 -13.35 -13.13
C PRO A 50 -8.75 -13.13 -12.30
N ASP A 51 -9.32 -14.19 -11.74
CA ASP A 51 -10.53 -14.12 -10.92
C ASP A 51 -10.25 -13.98 -9.41
N ALA A 52 -8.97 -13.97 -9.01
CA ALA A 52 -8.60 -13.87 -7.61
C ALA A 52 -8.58 -12.41 -7.12
N LYS A 53 -9.06 -12.21 -5.89
CA LYS A 53 -8.96 -10.94 -5.16
C LYS A 53 -7.68 -10.93 -4.34
N LEU A 54 -6.90 -9.86 -4.43
CA LEU A 54 -5.79 -9.59 -3.51
C LEU A 54 -6.37 -9.03 -2.21
N LEU A 55 -6.15 -9.73 -1.09
CA LEU A 55 -6.63 -9.35 0.24
C LEU A 55 -5.55 -8.59 1.02
N ASP A 56 -4.30 -9.04 0.92
CA ASP A 56 -3.16 -8.40 1.58
C ASP A 56 -1.84 -8.71 0.85
N TYR A 57 -0.80 -7.96 1.17
CA TYR A 57 0.55 -8.19 0.69
C TYR A 57 1.59 -7.91 1.77
N LEU A 58 2.64 -8.73 1.78
CA LEU A 58 3.79 -8.58 2.66
C LEU A 58 5.07 -8.61 1.82
N HIS A 59 5.94 -7.62 2.02
CA HIS A 59 7.34 -7.71 1.57
C HIS A 59 8.12 -8.56 2.57
N ILE A 60 8.72 -9.65 2.08
CA ILE A 60 9.49 -10.58 2.91
C ILE A 60 10.93 -10.10 3.00
N GLY A 61 11.49 -9.63 1.88
CA GLY A 61 12.85 -9.13 1.81
C GLY A 61 13.54 -9.41 0.49
N GLN A 62 14.79 -8.95 0.44
CA GLN A 62 15.70 -9.08 -0.68
C GLN A 62 16.70 -10.23 -0.43
N GLU A 63 17.09 -10.93 -1.49
CA GLU A 63 18.18 -11.91 -1.50
C GLU A 63 19.09 -11.64 -2.70
N ASP A 64 20.39 -11.47 -2.46
CA ASP A 64 21.39 -11.42 -3.53
C ASP A 64 21.83 -12.84 -3.90
N THR A 65 21.77 -13.18 -5.18
CA THR A 65 22.01 -14.56 -5.65
C THR A 65 23.49 -14.90 -5.86
N GLY A 66 24.38 -13.91 -5.73
CA GLY A 66 25.81 -14.05 -6.05
C GLY A 66 26.12 -14.16 -7.56
N THR A 67 25.09 -14.23 -8.42
CA THR A 67 25.24 -14.36 -9.90
C THR A 67 25.02 -13.03 -10.63
N GLY A 68 24.99 -11.91 -9.91
CA GLY A 68 24.71 -10.59 -10.45
C GLY A 68 23.22 -10.29 -10.63
N THR A 69 22.34 -11.10 -10.06
CA THR A 69 20.90 -10.82 -9.95
C THR A 69 20.49 -10.62 -8.49
N VAL A 70 19.32 -10.00 -8.31
CA VAL A 70 18.69 -9.76 -7.01
C VAL A 70 17.30 -10.37 -7.04
N LYS A 71 16.88 -10.99 -5.94
CA LYS A 71 15.55 -11.55 -5.75
C LYS A 71 14.79 -10.75 -4.71
N GLU A 72 13.62 -10.25 -5.08
CA GLU A 72 12.69 -9.63 -4.16
C GLU A 72 11.51 -10.57 -3.90
N LYS A 73 11.24 -10.83 -2.62
CA LYS A 73 10.26 -11.83 -2.19
C LYS A 73 9.06 -11.18 -1.54
N PHE A 74 7.88 -11.63 -1.95
CA PHE A 74 6.60 -11.15 -1.45
C PHE A 74 5.72 -12.34 -1.06
N LYS A 75 4.87 -12.15 -0.05
CA LYS A 75 3.73 -13.04 0.23
C LYS A 75 2.46 -12.25 -0.06
N LEU A 76 1.66 -12.74 -1.00
CA LEU A 76 0.34 -12.21 -1.29
C LEU A 76 -0.69 -13.10 -0.59
N TRP A 77 -1.71 -12.51 0.03
CA TRP A 77 -2.87 -13.25 0.47
C TRP A 77 -3.98 -13.03 -0.56
N VAL A 78 -4.41 -14.10 -1.21
CA VAL A 78 -5.37 -14.04 -2.31
C VAL A 78 -6.57 -14.92 -2.04
N ARG A 79 -7.72 -14.53 -2.58
CA ARG A 79 -8.98 -15.28 -2.52
C ARG A 79 -9.50 -15.55 -3.92
N GLN A 80 -9.69 -16.81 -4.28
CA GLN A 80 -10.32 -17.25 -5.52
C GLN A 80 -11.59 -18.05 -5.19
N GLY A 81 -12.75 -17.47 -5.50
CA GLY A 81 -14.03 -18.00 -5.03
C GLY A 81 -14.09 -18.02 -3.49
N THR A 82 -14.24 -19.21 -2.91
CA THR A 82 -14.24 -19.46 -1.46
C THR A 82 -12.88 -19.86 -0.90
N LYS A 83 -11.89 -20.16 -1.76
CA LYS A 83 -10.54 -20.57 -1.34
C LYS A 83 -9.69 -19.33 -1.09
N GLU A 84 -9.06 -19.28 0.07
CA GLU A 84 -7.97 -18.36 0.37
C GLU A 84 -6.64 -19.11 0.46
N PHE A 85 -5.58 -18.48 0.02
CA PHE A 85 -4.24 -19.04 0.12
C PHE A 85 -3.17 -17.95 0.12
N GLY A 86 -2.01 -18.29 0.68
CA GLY A 86 -0.80 -17.51 0.53
C GLY A 86 -0.19 -17.79 -0.84
N LEU A 87 0.33 -16.77 -1.50
CA LEU A 87 1.05 -16.88 -2.75
C LEU A 87 2.39 -16.18 -2.59
N TYR A 88 3.45 -16.97 -2.46
CA TYR A 88 4.81 -16.45 -2.52
C TYR A 88 5.14 -16.09 -3.96
N VAL A 89 5.62 -14.86 -4.16
CA VAL A 89 6.08 -14.35 -5.44
C VAL A 89 7.52 -13.90 -5.29
N THR A 90 8.40 -14.47 -6.11
CA THR A 90 9.82 -14.07 -6.15
C THR A 90 10.08 -13.41 -7.49
N VAL A 91 10.52 -12.14 -7.47
CA VAL A 91 10.90 -11.39 -8.66
C VAL A 91 12.42 -11.34 -8.71
N GLU A 92 13.02 -12.03 -9.68
CA GLU A 92 14.45 -11.96 -9.95
C GLU A 92 14.72 -10.92 -11.04
N TYR A 93 15.63 -9.98 -10.78
CA TYR A 93 15.98 -8.91 -11.71
C TYR A 93 17.49 -8.62 -11.72
N ASP A 94 17.92 -7.98 -12.79
CA ASP A 94 19.27 -7.43 -12.91
C ASP A 94 19.31 -6.03 -12.28
N PRO A 95 20.10 -5.78 -11.22
CA PRO A 95 20.09 -4.50 -10.51
C PRO A 95 20.69 -3.34 -11.30
N LYS A 96 21.49 -3.62 -12.35
CA LYS A 96 22.09 -2.58 -13.20
C LYS A 96 21.12 -2.11 -14.26
N THR A 97 20.41 -3.03 -14.90
CA THR A 97 19.47 -2.73 -16.00
C THR A 97 18.02 -2.61 -15.55
N GLN A 98 17.73 -3.03 -14.31
CA GLN A 98 16.40 -3.14 -13.73
C GLN A 98 15.42 -3.99 -14.56
N LYS A 99 15.96 -4.93 -15.35
CA LYS A 99 15.16 -5.87 -16.15
C LYS A 99 14.84 -7.10 -15.35
N VAL A 100 13.56 -7.49 -15.35
CA VAL A 100 13.12 -8.77 -14.78
C VAL A 100 13.72 -9.91 -15.59
N LYS A 101 14.29 -10.89 -14.88
CA LYS A 101 14.86 -12.12 -15.44
C LYS A 101 13.89 -13.28 -15.27
N LYS A 102 13.26 -13.38 -14.10
CA LYS A 102 12.38 -14.49 -13.76
C LYS A 102 11.35 -14.08 -12.71
N ILE A 103 10.18 -14.69 -12.76
CA ILE A 103 9.17 -14.57 -11.71
C ILE A 103 8.70 -15.97 -11.35
N ASP A 104 8.83 -16.33 -10.08
CA ASP A 104 8.42 -17.61 -9.53
C ASP A 104 7.23 -17.45 -8.58
N PHE A 105 6.34 -18.44 -8.60
CA PHE A 105 5.12 -18.49 -7.80
C PHE A 105 5.06 -19.78 -7.00
N LYS A 106 4.72 -19.69 -5.71
CA LYS A 106 4.48 -20.86 -4.86
C LYS A 106 3.27 -20.62 -3.95
N GLU A 107 2.23 -21.43 -4.12
CA GLU A 107 1.09 -21.43 -3.19
C GLU A 107 1.52 -21.99 -1.82
N SER A 108 0.89 -21.48 -0.77
CA SER A 108 0.95 -22.01 0.58
C SER A 108 -0.39 -21.86 1.26
N ASP A 109 -0.55 -22.52 2.40
CA ASP A 109 -1.59 -22.14 3.35
C ASP A 109 -1.39 -20.68 3.80
N ARG A 110 -2.45 -20.10 4.37
CA ARG A 110 -2.50 -18.69 4.77
C ARG A 110 -1.38 -18.32 5.73
#